data_AF-A0AA39ILA4-F1
#
_entry.id   AF-A0AA39ILA4-F1
#
_cell.length_a   1.000
_cell.length_b   1.000
_cell.length_c   1.000
_cell.angle_alpha   90.00
_cell.angle_beta   90.00
_cell.angle_gamma   90.00
#
_symmetry.space_group_name_H-M   'P 1'
#
loop_
_entity.id
_entity.type
_entity.pdbx_description
1 polymer ?
#
loop_
_entity_poly.entity_id
_entity_poly.type
_entity_poly.pdbx_seq_one_letter_code
_entity_poly.pdbx_strand_id
1 'polypeptide(L)'
;MIMQVLGAHSPISYGIGFIGSNASVRDHIIYQEREPTEEPMIILASVVGLACFRDVEHIACDGNFKFNPKYKVASEDDMPASEDAQFYQIYSLHSIYQDLPERSESVLLVVALLPSKSPEVYNKMFRKVKETLVAEFGDIGQRKRFHFDMEVAAMNACRQVFNESRVTTCYFHFAKNIMDKVHRMGLRDYYADMRNPGFYNWLRTLIGSALLPRDLFDNRIWPYIEQNVPTRDVRK
;
A
#
# COMPACT_ATOMS: atom_id res chain seq x y z
N MET A 1 1.82 6.29 55.95
CA MET A 1 3.03 7.12 56.17
C MET A 1 3.50 7.55 54.78
N ILE A 2 2.82 8.55 54.20
CA ILE A 2 3.33 9.92 53.96
C ILE A 2 4.64 9.84 53.15
N MET A 3 4.69 10.28 51.88
CA MET A 3 4.57 11.70 51.54
C MET A 3 4.23 11.94 50.05
N GLN A 4 3.30 12.86 49.82
CA GLN A 4 3.11 13.61 48.57
C GLN A 4 4.34 14.48 48.29
N VAL A 5 4.73 14.60 47.03
CA VAL A 5 5.22 15.87 46.47
C VAL A 5 4.50 16.08 45.15
N LEU A 6 3.56 17.03 45.17
CA LEU A 6 2.95 17.66 44.01
C LEU A 6 3.97 18.61 43.39
N GLY A 7 4.16 18.52 42.07
CA GLY A 7 4.79 19.54 41.24
C GLY A 7 3.93 19.73 40.00
N ALA A 8 3.22 20.86 39.96
CA ALA A 8 2.25 21.21 38.93
C ALA A 8 2.94 21.59 37.62
N HIS A 9 2.46 21.07 36.48
CA HIS A 9 2.39 21.80 35.20
C HIS A 9 1.28 21.20 34.31
N SER A 10 0.32 22.07 33.98
CA SER A 10 -0.79 22.00 33.01
C SER A 10 -1.51 20.68 32.71
N PRO A 11 -2.81 20.55 33.05
CA PRO A 11 -3.65 19.57 32.39
C PRO A 11 -3.89 20.03 30.95
N ILE A 12 -3.33 19.30 29.97
CA ILE A 12 -3.87 19.32 28.61
C ILE A 12 -5.26 18.68 28.74
N SER A 13 -6.26 19.54 28.78
CA SER A 13 -7.66 19.19 28.59
C SER A 13 -7.78 18.53 27.21
N TYR A 14 -7.76 17.21 27.15
CA TYR A 14 -8.41 16.49 26.06
C TYR A 14 -9.90 16.69 26.24
N GLY A 15 -10.40 17.80 25.71
CA GLY A 15 -11.82 17.94 25.45
C GLY A 15 -12.20 16.84 24.47
N ILE A 16 -12.83 15.78 25.00
CA ILE A 16 -13.68 14.90 24.20
C ILE A 16 -14.86 15.77 23.80
N GLY A 17 -14.67 16.54 22.73
CA GLY A 17 -15.73 17.25 22.05
C GLY A 17 -16.68 16.19 21.53
N PHE A 18 -17.85 16.09 22.16
CA PHE A 18 -18.99 15.35 21.65
C PHE A 18 -19.14 15.65 20.16
N ILE A 19 -19.20 14.59 19.36
CA ILE A 19 -19.47 14.61 17.93
C ILE A 19 -20.80 15.34 17.73
N GLY A 20 -20.68 16.62 17.38
CA GLY A 20 -21.78 17.45 16.92
C GLY A 20 -22.25 16.92 15.58
N SER A 21 -23.54 16.62 15.55
CA SER A 21 -24.36 16.29 14.39
C SER A 21 -24.04 17.11 13.13
N ASN A 22 -24.02 16.41 11.99
CA ASN A 22 -23.85 16.88 10.60
C ASN A 22 -22.40 16.98 10.11
N ALA A 23 -21.66 15.86 10.12
CA ALA A 23 -20.56 15.72 9.17
C ALA A 23 -21.15 15.67 7.76
N SER A 24 -20.99 16.76 7.01
CA SER A 24 -21.33 16.81 5.59
C SER A 24 -20.36 15.90 4.85
N VAL A 25 -20.79 15.26 3.76
CA VAL A 25 -19.87 14.51 2.86
C VAL A 25 -18.66 15.37 2.43
N ARG A 26 -18.81 16.70 2.46
CA ARG A 26 -17.73 17.67 2.21
C ARG A 26 -16.58 17.59 3.22
N ASP A 27 -16.80 17.10 4.43
CA ASP A 27 -15.79 17.05 5.51
C ASP A 27 -14.77 15.92 5.30
N HIS A 28 -14.96 15.10 4.27
CA HIS A 28 -14.05 14.03 3.89
C HIS A 28 -13.38 14.26 2.53
N ILE A 29 -13.79 15.25 1.73
CA ILE A 29 -13.18 15.54 0.43
C ILE A 29 -12.01 16.49 0.65
N ILE A 30 -10.79 15.96 0.63
CA ILE A 30 -9.57 16.78 0.75
C ILE A 30 -9.12 17.35 -0.59
N TYR A 31 -9.56 16.75 -1.70
CA TYR A 31 -9.35 17.28 -3.04
C TYR A 31 -10.43 16.78 -4.00
N GLN A 32 -10.89 17.67 -4.88
CA GLN A 32 -11.76 17.33 -6.00
C GLN A 32 -11.48 18.31 -7.14
N GLU A 33 -11.37 17.78 -8.35
CA GLU A 33 -11.42 18.62 -9.55
C GLU A 33 -12.79 19.28 -9.68
N ARG A 34 -12.79 20.62 -9.69
CA ARG A 34 -14.02 21.43 -9.75
C ARG A 34 -14.44 21.76 -11.17
N GLU A 35 -13.47 21.92 -12.05
CA GLU A 35 -13.72 22.18 -13.47
C GLU A 35 -13.80 20.86 -14.26
N PRO A 36 -14.66 20.77 -15.29
CA PRO A 36 -14.67 19.64 -16.20
C PRO A 36 -13.27 19.42 -16.80
N THR A 37 -12.74 18.21 -16.65
CA THR A 37 -11.43 17.80 -17.14
C THR A 37 -11.49 16.36 -17.64
N GLU A 38 -10.63 16.01 -18.58
CA GLU A 38 -10.46 14.63 -19.06
C GLU A 38 -9.80 13.72 -18.00
N GLU A 39 -9.19 14.31 -16.96
CA GLU A 39 -8.56 13.60 -15.85
C GLU A 39 -9.21 13.96 -14.49
N PRO A 40 -10.50 13.64 -14.26
CA PRO A 40 -11.15 13.96 -13.00
C PRO A 40 -10.51 13.17 -11.85
N MET A 41 -10.33 13.83 -10.71
CA MET A 41 -9.75 13.22 -9.51
C MET A 41 -10.52 13.65 -8.28
N ILE A 42 -10.78 12.69 -7.40
CA ILE A 42 -11.35 12.92 -6.07
C ILE A 42 -10.47 12.21 -5.05
N ILE A 43 -10.11 12.90 -3.96
CA ILE A 43 -9.34 12.35 -2.86
C ILE A 43 -10.13 12.58 -1.57
N LEU A 44 -10.31 11.49 -0.83
CA LEU A 44 -11.10 11.41 0.38
C LEU A 44 -10.21 11.03 1.56
N ALA A 45 -10.30 11.78 2.66
CA ALA A 45 -9.72 11.43 3.95
C ALA A 45 -10.49 12.12 5.06
N SER A 46 -10.63 11.46 6.22
CA SER A 46 -11.09 12.14 7.44
C SER A 46 -9.90 12.76 8.17
N VAL A 47 -10.15 13.79 8.99
CA VAL A 47 -9.11 14.36 9.87
C VAL A 47 -8.48 13.28 10.76
N VAL A 48 -9.29 12.33 11.24
CA VAL A 48 -8.79 11.17 12.02
C VAL A 48 -7.89 10.27 11.17
N GLY A 49 -8.26 10.00 9.91
CA GLY A 49 -7.44 9.24 8.98
C GLY A 49 -6.11 9.94 8.68
N LEU A 50 -6.12 11.27 8.54
CA LEU A 50 -4.91 12.06 8.35
C LEU A 50 -4.04 12.10 9.62
N ALA A 51 -4.63 12.17 10.80
CA ALA A 51 -3.90 12.05 12.08
C ALA A 51 -3.23 10.68 12.19
N CYS A 52 -3.96 9.59 11.91
CA CYS A 52 -3.38 8.25 11.81
C CYS A 52 -2.24 8.20 10.79
N PHE A 53 -2.42 8.79 9.59
CA PHE A 53 -1.35 8.86 8.59
C PHE A 53 -0.09 9.52 9.17
N ARG A 54 -0.25 10.65 9.86
CA ARG A 54 0.84 11.43 10.47
C ARG A 54 1.60 10.63 11.54
N ASP A 55 0.90 9.80 12.31
CA ASP A 55 1.47 9.14 13.48
C ASP A 55 2.05 7.76 13.20
N VAL A 56 1.76 7.14 12.05
CA VAL A 56 2.25 5.77 11.74
C VAL A 56 3.59 5.76 10.98
N GLU A 57 4.39 4.72 11.17
CA GLU A 57 5.53 4.44 10.28
C GLU A 57 5.07 3.73 9.01
N HIS A 58 4.19 2.73 9.13
CA HIS A 58 3.87 1.82 8.03
C HIS A 58 2.56 2.19 7.32
N ILE A 59 2.63 2.33 5.99
CA ILE A 59 1.48 2.61 5.14
C ILE A 59 1.44 1.61 3.99
N ALA A 60 0.37 0.84 3.87
CA ALA A 60 0.08 0.03 2.69
C ALA A 60 -0.63 0.89 1.64
N CYS A 61 -0.21 0.76 0.38
CA CYS A 61 -0.80 1.43 -0.76
C CYS A 61 -1.29 0.37 -1.75
N ASP A 62 -2.58 0.42 -2.09
CA ASP A 62 -3.19 -0.58 -2.98
C ASP A 62 -4.13 0.05 -3.99
N GLY A 63 -4.07 -0.47 -5.21
CA GLY A 63 -4.83 -0.01 -6.35
C GLY A 63 -5.85 -1.04 -6.82
N ASN A 64 -7.13 -0.69 -6.83
CA ASN A 64 -8.18 -1.57 -7.32
C ASN A 64 -8.80 -1.06 -8.63
N PHE A 65 -8.76 -1.93 -9.64
CA PHE A 65 -9.16 -1.63 -11.03
C PHE A 65 -10.48 -2.31 -11.42
N LYS A 66 -10.97 -3.26 -10.62
CA LYS A 66 -12.07 -4.15 -11.01
C LYS A 66 -13.46 -3.58 -10.77
N PHE A 67 -13.57 -2.51 -9.99
CA PHE A 67 -14.85 -2.02 -9.47
C PHE A 67 -15.39 -0.77 -10.17
N ASN A 68 -14.84 -0.38 -11.33
CA ASN A 68 -15.46 0.64 -12.17
C ASN A 68 -15.95 0.02 -13.49
N PRO A 69 -17.21 0.29 -13.94
CA PRO A 69 -17.63 0.00 -15.30
C PRO A 69 -16.56 0.53 -16.27
N LYS A 70 -16.07 -0.32 -17.16
CA LYS A 70 -14.70 -0.25 -17.70
C LYS A 70 -14.40 0.97 -18.57
N TYR A 71 -13.27 1.62 -18.27
CA TYR A 71 -12.32 2.15 -19.26
C TYR A 71 -11.63 0.94 -19.95
N LYS A 72 -11.66 0.83 -21.27
CA LYS A 72 -11.02 -0.29 -21.99
C LYS A 72 -9.50 -0.10 -22.07
N VAL A 73 -8.74 -1.08 -21.59
CA VAL A 73 -7.41 -1.40 -22.16
C VAL A 73 -7.67 -2.31 -23.35
N ALA A 74 -7.15 -1.94 -24.51
CA ALA A 74 -7.31 -2.71 -25.75
C ALA A 74 -6.51 -4.02 -25.67
N SER A 75 -7.12 -5.10 -25.18
CA SER A 75 -6.81 -6.47 -25.61
C SER A 75 -7.89 -7.45 -25.17
N GLU A 76 -8.47 -8.10 -26.18
CA GLU A 76 -9.07 -9.45 -26.18
C GLU A 76 -10.33 -9.65 -25.31
N ASP A 77 -11.47 -9.32 -25.93
CA ASP A 77 -12.80 -9.96 -25.83
C ASP A 77 -13.96 -8.95 -25.73
N ASP A 78 -14.87 -9.09 -26.69
CA ASP A 78 -15.90 -8.15 -27.16
C ASP A 78 -16.96 -7.75 -26.12
N MET A 79 -16.69 -6.73 -25.31
CA MET A 79 -17.74 -6.00 -24.58
C MET A 79 -17.56 -4.49 -24.76
N PRO A 80 -18.53 -3.70 -25.24
CA PRO A 80 -18.36 -2.26 -25.47
C PRO A 80 -18.03 -1.51 -24.16
N ALA A 81 -17.16 -0.49 -24.27
CA ALA A 81 -16.88 0.43 -23.17
C ALA A 81 -18.14 1.25 -22.85
N SER A 82 -18.38 1.54 -21.58
CA SER A 82 -19.36 2.56 -21.20
C SER A 82 -18.66 3.92 -21.38
N GLU A 83 -19.26 4.82 -22.16
CA GLU A 83 -18.78 6.19 -22.35
C GLU A 83 -18.82 7.03 -21.05
N ASP A 84 -19.39 6.49 -19.97
CA ASP A 84 -19.66 7.19 -18.70
C ASP A 84 -18.62 6.92 -17.60
N ALA A 85 -17.60 6.10 -17.86
CA ALA A 85 -16.60 5.72 -16.86
C ALA A 85 -15.59 6.85 -16.57
N GLN A 86 -15.87 7.67 -15.54
CA GLN A 86 -15.06 8.85 -15.19
C GLN A 86 -13.74 8.54 -14.47
N PHE A 87 -13.61 7.37 -13.83
CA PHE A 87 -12.39 7.00 -13.11
C PHE A 87 -11.85 5.66 -13.60
N TYR A 88 -10.55 5.45 -13.50
CA TYR A 88 -9.90 4.19 -13.87
C TYR A 88 -9.64 3.28 -12.66
N GLN A 89 -9.42 3.87 -11.49
CA GLN A 89 -8.93 3.16 -10.32
C GLN A 89 -9.44 3.76 -9.03
N ILE A 90 -9.77 2.89 -8.07
CA ILE A 90 -9.89 3.25 -6.66
C ILE A 90 -8.53 2.95 -6.02
N TYR A 91 -7.86 3.98 -5.53
CA TYR A 91 -6.58 3.86 -4.84
C TYR A 91 -6.79 4.06 -3.34
N SER A 92 -6.18 3.23 -2.51
CA SER A 92 -6.34 3.32 -1.06
C SER A 92 -5.02 3.25 -0.32
N LEU A 93 -4.91 4.06 0.73
CA LEU A 93 -3.80 4.05 1.66
C LEU A 93 -4.32 3.60 3.02
N HIS A 94 -3.63 2.64 3.62
CA HIS A 94 -3.98 2.07 4.92
C HIS A 94 -2.78 2.13 5.86
N SER A 95 -3.01 2.49 7.11
CA SER A 95 -2.00 2.35 8.16
C SER A 95 -1.81 0.88 8.52
N ILE A 96 -0.62 0.54 9.01
CA ILE A 96 -0.38 -0.75 9.64
C ILE A 96 0.16 -0.49 11.06
N TYR A 97 -0.68 -0.74 12.06
CA TYR A 97 -0.27 -0.70 13.47
C TYR A 97 0.24 -2.09 13.86
N GLN A 98 1.55 -2.25 14.00
CA GLN A 98 2.18 -3.55 14.33
C GLN A 98 2.38 -3.77 15.83
N ASP A 99 2.41 -2.71 16.63
CA ASP A 99 2.81 -2.75 18.05
C ASP A 99 1.64 -2.69 19.04
N LEU A 100 0.42 -2.99 18.61
CA LEU A 100 -0.70 -3.09 19.56
C LEU A 100 -0.60 -4.41 20.33
N PRO A 101 -0.90 -4.43 21.65
CA PRO A 101 -0.57 -5.55 22.55
C PRO A 101 -1.08 -6.93 22.14
N GLU A 102 -2.15 -7.02 21.35
CA GLU A 102 -2.85 -8.28 21.07
C GLU A 102 -3.20 -8.51 19.59
N ARG A 103 -2.97 -7.52 18.71
CA ARG A 103 -3.36 -7.61 17.29
C ARG A 103 -2.63 -6.59 16.45
N SER A 104 -2.48 -6.85 15.16
CA SER A 104 -2.16 -5.79 14.21
C SER A 104 -3.47 -5.22 13.67
N GLU A 105 -3.57 -3.90 13.59
CA GLU A 105 -4.75 -3.21 13.04
C GLU A 105 -4.39 -2.43 11.78
N SER A 106 -5.36 -2.35 10.86
CA SER A 106 -5.25 -1.59 9.63
C SER A 106 -6.38 -0.57 9.56
N VAL A 107 -6.03 0.72 9.52
CA VAL A 107 -7.01 1.81 9.38
C VAL A 107 -6.89 2.44 8.02
N LEU A 108 -8.02 2.56 7.31
CA LEU A 108 -8.13 3.28 6.05
C LEU A 108 -7.82 4.78 6.27
N LEU A 109 -6.82 5.29 5.57
CA LEU A 109 -6.32 6.65 5.73
C LEU A 109 -6.84 7.58 4.63
N VAL A 110 -6.69 7.14 3.39
CA VAL A 110 -7.02 7.92 2.19
C VAL A 110 -7.64 6.98 1.16
N VAL A 111 -8.69 7.44 0.49
CA VAL A 111 -9.22 6.83 -0.74
C VAL A 111 -9.16 7.85 -1.86
N ALA A 112 -8.67 7.48 -3.02
CA ALA A 112 -8.65 8.33 -4.20
C ALA A 112 -9.34 7.64 -5.38
N LEU A 113 -10.19 8.39 -6.08
CA LEU A 113 -10.71 8.02 -7.39
C LEU A 113 -9.79 8.64 -8.43
N LEU A 114 -9.04 7.80 -9.14
CA LEU A 114 -8.00 8.23 -10.07
C LEU A 114 -8.42 8.00 -11.52
N PRO A 115 -8.15 8.94 -12.44
CA PRO A 115 -8.55 8.85 -13.85
C PRO A 115 -7.62 7.96 -14.69
N SER A 116 -6.38 7.72 -14.25
CA SER A 116 -5.43 6.86 -14.95
C SER A 116 -4.35 6.33 -14.00
N LYS A 117 -3.44 5.49 -14.53
CA LYS A 117 -2.23 5.02 -13.82
C LYS A 117 -0.98 5.84 -14.15
N SER A 118 -1.14 7.03 -14.71
CA SER A 118 0.02 7.81 -15.15
C SER A 118 0.87 8.25 -13.94
N PRO A 119 2.21 8.35 -14.10
CA PRO A 119 3.06 8.94 -13.08
C PRO A 119 2.58 10.32 -12.61
N GLU A 120 2.00 11.11 -13.50
CA GLU A 120 1.48 12.46 -13.26
C GLU A 120 0.28 12.42 -12.30
N VAL A 121 -0.67 11.51 -12.54
CA VAL A 121 -1.85 11.29 -11.70
C VAL A 121 -1.44 10.84 -10.30
N TYR A 122 -0.53 9.88 -10.17
CA TYR A 122 -0.05 9.45 -8.85
C TYR A 122 0.71 10.57 -8.13
N ASN A 123 1.55 11.33 -8.84
CA ASN A 123 2.27 12.47 -8.27
C ASN A 123 1.31 13.51 -7.71
N LYS A 124 0.27 13.84 -8.47
CA LYS A 124 -0.75 14.79 -8.07
C LYS A 124 -1.50 14.28 -6.82
N MET A 125 -1.92 13.01 -6.81
CA MET A 125 -2.59 12.41 -5.65
C MET A 125 -1.73 12.48 -4.39
N PHE A 126 -0.49 11.98 -4.44
CA PHE A 126 0.41 12.01 -3.27
C PHE A 126 0.72 13.44 -2.82
N ARG A 127 0.91 14.36 -3.76
CA ARG A 127 1.16 15.77 -3.44
C ARG A 127 -0.02 16.39 -2.70
N LYS A 128 -1.25 16.13 -3.14
CA LYS A 128 -2.46 16.63 -2.47
C LYS A 128 -2.65 16.06 -1.07
N VAL A 129 -2.34 14.78 -0.87
CA VAL A 129 -2.31 14.18 0.48
C VAL A 129 -1.27 14.89 1.37
N LYS A 130 -0.05 15.09 0.86
CA LYS A 130 1.02 15.79 1.59
C LYS A 130 0.67 17.24 1.94
N GLU A 131 0.15 17.99 0.97
CA GLU A 131 -0.31 19.38 1.15
C GLU A 131 -1.38 19.45 2.23
N THR A 132 -2.33 18.51 2.23
CA THR A 132 -3.41 18.45 3.24
C THR A 132 -2.86 18.15 4.63
N LEU A 133 -1.93 17.20 4.78
CA LEU A 133 -1.29 16.92 6.07
C LEU A 133 -0.60 18.17 6.65
N VAL A 134 0.16 18.88 5.81
CA VAL A 134 0.83 20.12 6.23
C VAL A 134 -0.17 21.22 6.58
N ALA A 135 -1.26 21.35 5.83
CA ALA A 135 -2.31 22.33 6.13
C ALA A 135 -3.03 22.05 7.46
N GLU A 136 -3.34 20.78 7.75
CA GLU A 136 -4.06 20.38 8.95
C GLU A 136 -3.18 20.34 10.22
N PHE A 137 -1.92 19.93 10.09
CA PHE A 137 -1.05 19.66 11.26
C PHE A 137 0.27 20.42 11.29
N GLY A 138 0.59 21.19 10.24
CA GLY A 138 1.86 21.90 10.09
C GLY A 138 3.04 21.03 9.62
N ASP A 139 2.90 19.70 9.59
CA ASP A 139 3.91 18.74 9.16
C ASP A 139 3.29 17.43 8.62
N ILE A 140 4.15 16.50 8.18
CA ILE A 140 3.73 15.16 7.71
C ILE A 140 3.94 14.04 8.76
N GLY A 141 4.36 14.42 9.96
CA GLY A 141 4.75 13.54 11.05
C GLY A 141 6.08 12.82 10.82
N GLN A 142 6.20 11.63 11.39
CA GLN A 142 7.42 10.83 11.29
C GLN A 142 7.67 10.28 9.87
N ARG A 143 8.91 9.88 9.61
CA ARG A 143 9.31 9.22 8.36
C ARG A 143 8.46 7.95 8.13
N LYS A 144 7.98 7.77 6.90
CA LYS A 144 7.12 6.62 6.54
C LYS A 144 7.92 5.50 5.89
N ARG A 145 7.33 4.31 5.93
CA ARG A 145 7.66 3.15 5.09
C ARG A 145 6.40 2.73 4.35
N PHE A 146 6.35 3.07 3.07
CA PHE A 146 5.25 2.76 2.19
C PHE A 146 5.43 1.39 1.54
N HIS A 147 4.37 0.60 1.49
CA HIS A 147 4.34 -0.76 0.94
C HIS A 147 3.42 -0.81 -0.29
N PHE A 148 3.99 -1.07 -1.46
CA PHE A 148 3.27 -1.06 -2.75
C PHE A 148 3.09 -2.47 -3.34
N ASP A 149 2.07 -2.64 -4.17
CA ASP A 149 1.78 -3.80 -5.02
C ASP A 149 2.72 -3.94 -6.25
N MET A 150 3.85 -3.23 -6.28
CA MET A 150 4.81 -3.11 -7.40
C MET A 150 4.32 -2.28 -8.59
N GLU A 151 3.27 -1.46 -8.44
CA GLU A 151 2.93 -0.43 -9.44
C GLU A 151 4.03 0.66 -9.50
N VAL A 152 4.93 0.55 -10.48
CA VAL A 152 6.16 1.35 -10.58
C VAL A 152 5.87 2.85 -10.65
N ALA A 153 4.82 3.26 -11.36
CA ALA A 153 4.43 4.67 -11.45
C ALA A 153 4.05 5.25 -10.08
N ALA A 154 3.27 4.51 -9.29
CA ALA A 154 2.87 4.92 -7.94
C ALA A 154 4.09 4.95 -6.99
N MET A 155 4.96 3.94 -7.07
CA MET A 155 6.19 3.89 -6.27
C MET A 155 7.09 5.10 -6.53
N ASN A 156 7.29 5.46 -7.80
CA ASN A 156 8.15 6.58 -8.19
C ASN A 156 7.55 7.92 -7.79
N ALA A 157 6.24 8.11 -7.99
CA ALA A 157 5.53 9.30 -7.52
C ALA A 157 5.64 9.48 -6.00
N CYS A 158 5.47 8.39 -5.24
CA CYS A 158 5.63 8.42 -3.79
C CYS A 158 7.05 8.80 -3.37
N ARG A 159 8.08 8.22 -4.01
CA ARG A 159 9.49 8.60 -3.77
C ARG A 159 9.75 10.08 -4.05
N GLN A 160 9.12 10.64 -5.08
CA GLN A 160 9.28 12.04 -5.43
C GLN A 160 8.62 12.96 -4.39
N VAL A 161 7.41 12.62 -3.93
CA VAL A 161 6.63 13.47 -3.00
C VAL A 161 7.08 13.30 -1.54
N PHE A 162 7.32 12.06 -1.11
CA PHE A 162 7.76 11.68 0.23
C PHE A 162 9.22 11.20 0.19
N ASN A 163 10.12 12.04 -0.32
CA ASN A 163 11.55 11.75 -0.53
C ASN A 163 12.31 11.31 0.73
N GLU A 164 11.93 11.83 1.90
CA GLU A 164 12.47 11.38 3.18
C GLU A 164 12.03 9.96 3.51
N SER A 165 10.89 9.47 3.01
CA SER A 165 10.31 8.17 3.36
C SER A 165 10.89 7.02 2.54
N ARG A 166 10.75 5.79 3.07
CA ARG A 166 11.19 4.57 2.39
C ARG A 166 10.03 4.00 1.57
N VAL A 167 10.30 3.66 0.32
CA VAL A 167 9.35 2.94 -0.55
C VAL A 167 9.80 1.49 -0.70
N THR A 168 8.96 0.56 -0.26
CA THR A 168 9.17 -0.89 -0.32
C THR A 168 8.05 -1.59 -1.05
N THR A 169 8.32 -2.81 -1.49
CA THR A 169 7.30 -3.71 -2.03
C THR A 169 6.58 -4.42 -0.90
N CYS A 170 5.27 -4.59 -1.04
CA CYS A 170 4.46 -5.42 -0.16
C CYS A 170 4.84 -6.90 -0.34
N TYR A 171 5.26 -7.56 0.75
CA TYR A 171 5.66 -8.96 0.75
C TYR A 171 4.56 -9.90 0.23
N PHE A 172 3.30 -9.62 0.57
CA PHE A 172 2.15 -10.40 0.10
C PHE A 172 2.06 -10.39 -1.44
N HIS A 173 2.13 -9.21 -2.05
CA HIS A 173 2.08 -9.07 -3.51
C HIS A 173 3.33 -9.68 -4.18
N PHE A 174 4.50 -9.56 -3.58
CA PHE A 174 5.72 -10.24 -4.03
C PHE A 174 5.56 -11.76 -4.06
N ALA A 175 5.16 -12.36 -2.94
CA ALA A 175 4.94 -13.80 -2.83
C ALA A 175 3.86 -14.28 -3.80
N LYS A 176 2.75 -13.54 -3.89
CA LYS A 176 1.65 -13.84 -4.83
C LYS A 176 2.14 -13.82 -6.28
N ASN A 177 2.90 -12.81 -6.69
CA ASN A 177 3.38 -12.70 -8.07
C ASN A 177 4.33 -13.84 -8.46
N ILE A 178 5.16 -14.32 -7.51
CA ILE A 178 5.97 -15.54 -7.70
C ILE A 178 5.05 -16.75 -7.89
N MET A 179 4.05 -16.94 -7.04
CA MET A 179 3.12 -18.08 -7.14
C MET A 179 2.27 -18.03 -8.43
N ASP A 180 1.83 -16.85 -8.84
CA ASP A 180 1.12 -16.67 -10.11
C ASP A 180 2.02 -17.04 -11.30
N LYS A 181 3.33 -16.71 -11.25
CA LYS A 181 4.30 -17.10 -12.27
C LYS A 181 4.49 -18.62 -12.30
N VAL A 182 4.61 -19.27 -11.13
CA VAL A 182 4.66 -20.74 -11.02
C VAL A 182 3.42 -21.38 -11.65
N HIS A 183 2.24 -20.83 -11.39
CA HIS A 183 1.00 -21.30 -12.00
C HIS A 183 0.98 -21.12 -13.53
N ARG A 184 1.32 -19.93 -14.04
CA ARG A 184 1.39 -19.66 -15.49
C ARG A 184 2.40 -20.53 -16.23
N MET A 185 3.44 -21.00 -15.54
CA MET A 185 4.45 -21.91 -16.10
C MET A 185 4.02 -23.39 -16.03
N GLY A 186 2.82 -23.71 -15.53
CA GLY A 186 2.37 -25.09 -15.38
C GLY A 186 3.09 -25.87 -14.28
N LEU A 187 3.77 -25.19 -13.35
CA LEU A 187 4.58 -25.81 -12.30
C LEU A 187 3.81 -26.08 -11.01
N ARG A 188 2.48 -25.93 -11.02
CA ARG A 188 1.63 -26.09 -9.83
C ARG A 188 1.71 -27.50 -9.24
N ASP A 189 1.65 -28.52 -10.09
CA ASP A 189 1.71 -29.92 -9.64
C ASP A 189 3.10 -30.27 -9.11
N TYR A 190 4.15 -29.73 -9.74
CA TYR A 190 5.52 -29.91 -9.27
C TYR A 190 5.77 -29.21 -7.91
N TYR A 191 5.16 -28.04 -7.69
CA TYR A 191 5.16 -27.37 -6.39
C TYR A 191 4.39 -28.17 -5.33
N ALA A 192 3.34 -28.88 -5.71
CA ALA A 192 2.50 -29.66 -4.81
C ALA A 192 3.02 -31.09 -4.54
N ASP A 193 4.01 -31.58 -5.27
CA ASP A 193 4.53 -32.95 -5.10
C ASP A 193 5.40 -33.07 -3.83
N MET A 194 4.74 -33.36 -2.70
CA MET A 194 5.41 -33.53 -1.41
C MET A 194 6.30 -34.79 -1.34
N ARG A 195 6.27 -35.68 -2.35
CA ARG A 195 7.22 -36.81 -2.44
C ARG A 195 8.59 -36.34 -2.92
N ASN A 196 8.66 -35.21 -3.62
CA ASN A 196 9.90 -34.55 -4.01
C ASN A 196 9.81 -33.04 -3.71
N PRO A 197 9.98 -32.64 -2.44
CA PRO A 197 9.75 -31.26 -2.01
C PRO A 197 10.88 -30.29 -2.43
N GLY A 198 11.82 -30.70 -3.28
CA GLY A 198 12.96 -29.87 -3.68
C GLY A 198 12.51 -28.53 -4.30
N PHE A 199 11.52 -28.57 -5.20
CA PHE A 199 10.97 -27.36 -5.81
C PHE A 199 10.16 -26.51 -4.83
N TYR A 200 9.36 -27.14 -3.97
CA TYR A 200 8.65 -26.45 -2.89
C TYR A 200 9.64 -25.70 -1.98
N ASN A 201 10.66 -26.39 -1.45
CA ASN A 201 11.64 -25.83 -0.52
C ASN A 201 12.46 -24.71 -1.16
N TRP A 202 12.90 -24.90 -2.41
CA TRP A 202 13.62 -23.87 -3.16
C TRP A 202 12.77 -22.61 -3.35
N LEU A 203 11.50 -22.77 -3.78
CA LEU A 203 10.60 -21.64 -3.99
C LEU A 203 10.25 -20.91 -2.68
N ARG A 204 10.03 -21.65 -1.60
CA ARG A 204 9.78 -21.08 -0.27
C ARG A 204 11.01 -20.36 0.29
N THR A 205 12.22 -20.86 0.00
CA THR A 205 13.47 -20.17 0.33
C THR A 205 13.57 -18.85 -0.43
N LEU A 206 13.32 -18.87 -1.75
CA LEU A 206 13.30 -17.65 -2.57
C LEU A 206 12.29 -16.62 -2.06
N ILE A 207 11.05 -17.04 -1.78
CA ILE A 207 10.01 -16.13 -1.27
C ILE A 207 10.41 -15.58 0.11
N GLY A 208 10.80 -16.45 1.05
CA GLY A 208 11.16 -16.06 2.41
C GLY A 208 12.41 -15.19 2.49
N SER A 209 13.30 -15.28 1.50
CA SER A 209 14.53 -14.51 1.44
C SER A 209 14.31 -12.99 1.40
N ALA A 210 13.13 -12.53 0.93
CA ALA A 210 12.76 -11.12 0.93
C ALA A 210 12.63 -10.50 2.33
N LEU A 211 12.55 -11.33 3.38
CA LEU A 211 12.48 -10.89 4.78
C LEU A 211 13.86 -10.86 5.47
N LEU A 212 14.92 -11.24 4.77
CA LEU A 212 16.26 -11.30 5.32
C LEU A 212 16.99 -9.97 5.16
N PRO A 213 17.97 -9.67 6.03
CA PRO A 213 18.88 -8.56 5.82
C PRO A 213 19.57 -8.66 4.45
N ARG A 214 19.76 -7.52 3.78
CA ARG A 214 20.37 -7.45 2.44
C ARG A 214 21.71 -8.20 2.37
N ASP A 215 22.57 -7.97 3.34
CA ASP A 215 23.89 -8.61 3.39
C ASP A 215 23.80 -10.15 3.44
N LEU A 216 22.86 -10.68 4.23
CA LEU A 216 22.60 -12.11 4.31
C LEU A 216 22.05 -12.65 2.99
N PHE A 217 21.15 -11.90 2.35
CA PHE A 217 20.60 -12.26 1.04
C PHE A 217 21.70 -12.35 -0.02
N ASP A 218 22.45 -11.26 -0.21
CA ASP A 218 23.45 -11.13 -1.27
C ASP A 218 24.60 -12.13 -1.09
N ASN A 219 25.11 -12.30 0.14
CA ASN A 219 26.33 -13.09 0.39
C ASN A 219 26.08 -14.58 0.63
N ARG A 220 24.87 -14.99 1.03
CA ARG A 220 24.61 -16.40 1.44
C ARG A 220 23.43 -17.02 0.72
N ILE A 221 22.31 -16.32 0.64
CA ILE A 221 21.06 -16.91 0.16
C ILE A 221 20.99 -16.91 -1.36
N TRP A 222 21.39 -15.82 -2.02
CA TRP A 222 21.40 -15.75 -3.47
C TRP A 222 22.32 -16.82 -4.11
N PRO A 223 23.58 -16.98 -3.68
CA PRO A 223 24.44 -18.06 -4.20
C PRO A 223 23.83 -19.45 -3.98
N TYR A 224 23.21 -19.68 -2.82
CA TYR A 224 22.54 -20.94 -2.53
C TYR A 224 21.35 -21.19 -3.49
N ILE A 225 20.48 -20.20 -3.72
CA ILE A 225 19.34 -20.31 -4.63
C ILE A 225 19.82 -20.60 -6.06
N GLU A 226 20.85 -19.89 -6.52
CA GLU A 226 21.40 -20.03 -7.87
C GLU A 226 22.04 -21.40 -8.10
N GLN A 227 22.77 -21.93 -7.11
CA GLN A 227 23.43 -23.24 -7.22
C GLN A 227 22.46 -24.43 -7.06
N ASN A 228 21.31 -24.24 -6.43
CA ASN A 228 20.38 -25.31 -6.07
C ASN A 228 19.06 -25.23 -6.86
N VAL A 229 19.09 -24.73 -8.10
CA VAL A 229 17.91 -24.71 -8.97
C VAL A 229 17.42 -26.15 -9.22
N PRO A 230 16.17 -26.50 -8.83
CA PRO A 230 15.65 -27.84 -9.01
C PRO A 230 15.49 -28.18 -10.48
N THR A 231 16.02 -29.32 -10.89
CA THR A 231 15.78 -29.87 -12.22
C THR A 231 14.55 -30.76 -12.17
N ARG A 232 13.69 -30.64 -13.19
CA ARG A 232 12.63 -31.62 -13.41
C ARG A 232 13.32 -32.89 -13.89
N ASP A 233 13.32 -33.93 -13.07
CA ASP A 233 13.79 -35.24 -13.50
C ASP A 233 12.85 -35.70 -14.61
N VAL A 234 13.27 -35.58 -15.88
CA VAL A 234 12.44 -35.89 -17.07
C VAL A 234 12.28 -37.42 -17.23
N ARG A 235 12.79 -38.22 -16.30
CA ARG A 235 12.74 -39.68 -16.35
C ARG A 235 11.71 -40.23 -15.37
N LYS A 236 10.43 -40.19 -15.74
CA LYS A 236 9.45 -41.24 -15.43
C LYS A 236 8.41 -41.31 -16.53
#